data_AF-A0A536VFR9-F1
#
_entry.id   AF-A0A536VFR9-F1
#
_cell.length_a   1.000
_cell.length_b   1.000
_cell.length_c   1.000
_cell.angle_alpha   90.00
_cell.angle_beta   90.00
_cell.angle_gamma   90.00
#
_symmetry.space_group_name_H-M   'P 1'
#
loop_
_entity.id
_entity.type
_entity.pdbx_description
1 polymer ?
#
loop_
_entity_poly.entity_id
_entity_poly.type
_entity_poly.pdbx_seq_one_letter_code
_entity_poly.pdbx_strand_id
1 'polypeptide(L)'
;MDWVPAISRWIHLLAGVMWIGLLYYFNFVNVAAAKAAAADGTAAGISKHVMPRALFWFRWAAVVTWLAGAALLGRHFLDAFFFLNKAYYPIGVGAWLGTLMLINVWWLIWPNQKKILG
;
A
#
# COMPACT_ATOMS: atom_id res chain seq x y z
N MET A 1 11.84 24.62 13.88
CA MET A 1 11.90 23.21 13.45
C MET A 1 10.51 22.83 12.99
N ASP A 2 10.33 22.61 11.68
CA ASP A 2 9.04 22.15 11.16
C ASP A 2 8.95 20.64 11.37
N TRP A 3 8.35 20.26 12.50
CA TRP A 3 8.23 18.86 12.92
C TRP A 3 7.33 18.03 12.01
N VAL A 4 6.36 18.68 11.36
CA VAL A 4 5.37 18.01 10.50
C VAL A 4 6.02 17.36 9.27
N PRO A 5 6.84 18.04 8.45
CA PRO A 5 7.59 17.39 7.38
C PRO A 5 8.52 16.27 7.86
N ALA A 6 9.19 16.46 9.00
CA ALA A 6 10.12 15.47 9.53
C ALA A 6 9.41 14.16 9.92
N ILE A 7 8.31 14.26 10.68
CA ILE A 7 7.52 13.11 11.12
C ILE A 7 6.82 12.45 9.92
N SER A 8 6.21 13.25 9.04
CA SER A 8 5.51 12.73 7.87
C SER A 8 6.46 11.97 6.93
N ARG A 9 7.73 12.38 6.83
CA ARG A 9 8.75 11.70 6.02
C ARG A 9 8.99 10.29 6.50
N TRP A 10 9.20 10.12 7.80
CA TRP A 10 9.45 8.82 8.39
C TRP A 10 8.21 7.93 8.35
N ILE A 11 7.02 8.48 8.61
CA ILE A 11 5.76 7.73 8.48
C ILE A 11 5.56 7.26 7.04
N HIS A 12 5.75 8.15 6.06
CA HIS A 12 5.62 7.81 4.64
C HIS A 12 6.60 6.71 4.23
N LEU A 13 7.86 6.82 4.65
CA LEU A 13 8.90 5.84 4.33
C LEU A 13 8.59 4.47 4.96
N LEU A 14 8.29 4.40 6.25
CA LEU A 14 8.00 3.15 6.93
C LEU A 14 6.73 2.47 6.41
N ALA A 15 5.67 3.25 6.18
CA ALA A 15 4.44 2.73 5.60
C ALA A 15 4.65 2.26 4.15
N GLY A 16 5.45 2.98 3.36
CA GLY A 16 5.78 2.62 1.99
C GLY A 16 6.57 1.32 1.92
N VAL A 17 7.56 1.14 2.81
CA VAL A 17 8.31 -0.12 2.93
C VAL A 17 7.39 -1.27 3.31
N MET A 18 6.49 -1.09 4.27
CA MET A 18 5.51 -2.12 4.63
C MET A 18 4.55 -2.44 3.47
N TRP A 19 4.08 -1.42 2.75
CA TRP A 19 3.15 -1.59 1.63
C TRP A 19 3.78 -2.40 0.50
N ILE A 20 4.96 -1.99 0.03
CA ILE A 20 5.69 -2.65 -1.05
C ILE A 20 6.21 -4.02 -0.58
N GLY A 21 6.68 -4.15 0.66
CA GLY A 21 7.12 -5.42 1.22
C GLY A 21 6.03 -6.48 1.24
N LEU A 22 4.81 -6.11 1.65
CA LEU A 22 3.66 -7.01 1.61
C LEU A 22 3.24 -7.32 0.16
N LEU A 23 3.37 -6.38 -0.77
CA LEU A 23 3.15 -6.64 -2.19
C LEU A 23 4.10 -7.73 -2.72
N TYR A 24 5.39 -7.65 -2.37
CA TYR A 24 6.35 -8.68 -2.75
C TYR A 24 6.07 -10.03 -2.08
N TYR A 25 5.69 -10.03 -0.81
CA TYR A 25 5.22 -11.24 -0.12
C TYR A 25 4.07 -11.89 -0.90
N PHE A 26 3.05 -11.14 -1.31
CA PHE A 26 1.91 -11.70 -2.03
C PHE A 26 2.29 -12.28 -3.39
N ASN A 27 3.12 -11.58 -4.16
CA ASN A 27 3.43 -11.97 -5.54
C ASN A 27 4.48 -13.08 -5.62
N PHE A 28 5.54 -13.01 -4.83
CA PHE A 28 6.69 -13.90 -4.97
C PHE A 28 6.69 -15.08 -3.99
N VAL A 29 6.05 -14.93 -2.82
CA VAL A 29 6.12 -15.93 -1.75
C VAL A 29 4.78 -16.66 -1.60
N ASN A 30 3.70 -15.90 -1.40
CA ASN A 30 2.42 -16.45 -0.97
C ASN A 30 1.80 -17.39 -2.00
N VAL A 31 1.86 -17.08 -3.31
CA VAL A 31 1.25 -17.93 -4.35
C VAL A 31 1.86 -19.34 -4.35
N ALA A 32 3.19 -19.43 -4.34
CA ALA A 32 3.89 -20.71 -4.30
C ALA A 32 3.65 -21.46 -2.98
N ALA A 33 3.72 -20.74 -1.85
CA ALA A 33 3.49 -21.31 -0.53
C ALA A 33 2.06 -21.85 -0.36
N ALA A 34 1.05 -21.12 -0.85
CA ALA A 34 -0.34 -21.55 -0.82
C ALA A 34 -0.58 -22.82 -1.65
N LYS A 35 0.07 -22.95 -2.82
CA LYS A 35 0.00 -24.15 -3.64
C LYS A 35 0.59 -25.37 -2.93
N ALA A 36 1.76 -25.22 -2.30
CA ALA A 36 2.39 -26.29 -1.54
C ALA A 36 1.52 -26.69 -0.32
N ALA A 37 1.06 -25.72 0.46
CA ALA A 37 0.20 -25.97 1.62
C ALA A 37 -1.13 -26.64 1.25
N ALA A 38 -1.65 -26.38 0.04
CA ALA A 38 -2.84 -27.07 -0.46
C ALA A 38 -2.59 -28.56 -0.72
N ALA A 39 -1.43 -28.92 -1.27
CA ALA A 39 -1.04 -30.32 -1.48
C ALA A 39 -0.88 -31.07 -0.14
N ASP A 40 -0.41 -30.38 0.90
CA ASP A 40 -0.23 -30.95 2.24
C ASP A 40 -1.50 -30.92 3.11
N GLY A 41 -2.62 -30.38 2.59
CA GLY A 41 -3.85 -30.20 3.36
C GLY A 41 -3.78 -29.12 4.46
N THR A 42 -2.73 -28.30 4.48
CA THR A 42 -2.46 -27.27 5.51
C THR A 42 -2.80 -25.85 5.04
N ALA A 43 -3.35 -25.67 3.84
CA ALA A 43 -3.71 -24.37 3.25
C ALA A 43 -4.58 -23.49 4.17
N ALA A 44 -5.41 -24.10 5.03
CA ALA A 44 -6.21 -23.39 6.01
C ALA A 44 -5.37 -22.51 6.95
N GLY A 45 -4.13 -22.91 7.25
CA GLY A 45 -3.22 -22.10 8.06
C GLY A 45 -2.90 -20.75 7.41
N ILE A 46 -2.63 -20.75 6.10
CA ILE A 46 -2.33 -19.54 5.34
C ILE A 46 -3.60 -18.70 5.15
N SER A 47 -4.69 -19.30 4.69
CA SER A 47 -5.92 -18.57 4.37
C SER A 47 -6.63 -18.01 5.61
N LYS A 48 -6.64 -18.74 6.73
CA LYS A 48 -7.33 -18.31 7.96
C LYS A 48 -6.49 -17.39 8.84
N HIS A 49 -5.18 -17.61 8.92
CA HIS A 49 -4.35 -16.92 9.91
C HIS A 49 -3.41 -15.88 9.30
N VAL A 50 -2.80 -16.15 8.14
CA VAL A 50 -1.80 -15.24 7.56
C VAL A 50 -2.46 -14.20 6.67
N MET A 51 -3.29 -14.65 5.72
CA MET A 51 -3.84 -13.80 4.68
C MET A 51 -4.66 -12.60 5.21
N PRO A 52 -5.58 -12.76 6.19
CA PRO A 52 -6.38 -11.62 6.67
C PRO A 52 -5.52 -10.54 7.33
N ARG A 53 -4.45 -10.93 8.04
CA ARG A 53 -3.54 -9.98 8.69
C ARG A 53 -2.66 -9.28 7.66
N ALA A 54 -2.09 -10.04 6.71
CA ALA A 54 -1.27 -9.47 5.65
C ALA A 54 -2.08 -8.45 4.83
N LEU A 55 -3.33 -8.77 4.48
CA LEU A 55 -4.22 -7.86 3.75
C LEU A 55 -4.66 -6.66 4.58
N PHE A 56 -4.87 -6.81 5.89
CA PHE A 56 -5.13 -5.68 6.78
C PHE A 56 -3.99 -4.67 6.72
N TRP A 57 -2.76 -5.12 6.98
CA TRP A 57 -1.59 -4.25 6.98
C TRP A 57 -1.31 -3.68 5.60
N PHE A 58 -1.46 -4.45 4.53
CA PHE A 58 -1.26 -3.99 3.16
C PHE A 58 -2.21 -2.82 2.80
N ARG A 59 -3.50 -2.94 3.14
CA ARG A 59 -4.50 -1.90 2.83
C ARG A 59 -4.24 -0.60 3.58
N TRP A 60 -3.95 -0.71 4.88
CA TRP A 60 -3.72 0.47 5.71
C TRP A 60 -2.34 1.08 5.48
N ALA A 61 -1.32 0.28 5.17
CA ALA A 61 -0.02 0.79 4.74
C ALA A 61 -0.14 1.66 3.50
N ALA A 62 -0.97 1.26 2.52
CA ALA A 62 -1.25 2.07 1.34
C ALA A 62 -1.86 3.44 1.69
N VAL A 63 -2.88 3.45 2.56
CA VAL A 63 -3.54 4.68 3.02
C VAL A 63 -2.56 5.59 3.76
N VAL A 64 -1.81 5.04 4.73
CA VAL A 64 -0.87 5.80 5.54
C VAL A 64 0.26 6.37 4.68
N THR A 65 0.78 5.59 3.73
CA THR A 65 1.80 6.07 2.78
C THR A 65 1.25 7.26 1.99
N TRP A 66 0.05 7.13 1.42
CA TRP A 66 -0.55 8.19 0.61
C TRP A 66 -0.82 9.46 1.43
N LEU A 67 -1.44 9.34 2.61
CA LEU A 67 -1.75 10.47 3.49
C LEU A 67 -0.49 11.17 4.00
N ALA A 68 0.53 10.41 4.41
CA ALA A 68 1.80 10.99 4.84
C ALA A 68 2.55 11.67 3.68
N GLY A 69 2.41 11.13 2.46
CA GLY A 69 2.93 11.76 1.24
C GLY A 69 2.22 13.09 0.92
N ALA A 70 0.90 13.13 1.05
CA ALA A 70 0.12 14.35 0.91
C ALA A 70 0.51 15.39 1.97
N ALA A 71 0.67 14.97 3.24
CA ALA A 71 1.13 15.84 4.32
C ALA A 71 2.54 16.39 4.10
N LEU A 72 3.45 15.60 3.50
CA LEU A 72 4.80 16.05 3.11
C LEU A 72 4.78 17.15 2.05
N LEU A 73 3.87 17.05 1.09
CA LEU A 73 3.68 18.09 0.08
C LEU A 73 3.04 19.35 0.68
N GLY A 74 2.22 19.20 1.74
CA GLY A 74 1.62 20.30 2.48
C GLY A 74 0.89 21.26 1.55
N ARG A 75 1.25 22.55 1.60
CA ARG A 75 0.67 23.59 0.74
C ARG A 75 0.89 23.37 -0.77
N HIS A 76 1.90 22.58 -1.15
CA HIS A 76 2.23 22.24 -2.53
C HIS A 76 1.53 20.97 -3.02
N PHE A 77 0.66 20.36 -2.20
CA PHE A 77 -0.08 19.17 -2.61
C PHE A 77 -0.86 19.42 -3.90
N LEU A 78 -1.62 20.52 -3.99
CA LEU A 78 -2.38 20.84 -5.20
C LEU A 78 -1.47 21.15 -6.39
N ASP A 79 -0.35 21.82 -6.16
CA ASP A 79 0.64 22.11 -7.21
C ASP A 79 1.19 20.83 -7.85
N ALA A 80 1.49 19.83 -7.03
CA ALA A 80 1.95 18.52 -7.47
C ALA A 80 0.80 17.69 -8.08
N PHE A 81 -0.32 17.59 -7.39
CA PHE A 81 -1.43 16.69 -7.74
C PHE A 81 -2.12 17.09 -9.04
N PHE A 82 -2.27 18.39 -9.29
CA PHE A 82 -2.89 18.91 -10.52
C PHE A 82 -1.87 19.43 -11.54
N PHE A 83 -0.57 19.19 -11.32
CA PHE A 83 0.50 19.64 -12.21
C PHE A 83 0.46 21.14 -12.50
N LEU A 84 0.14 21.96 -11.49
CA LEU A 84 0.01 23.42 -11.63
C LEU A 84 1.38 24.12 -11.68
N ASN A 85 2.42 23.47 -11.16
CA ASN A 85 3.78 24.02 -11.15
C ASN A 85 4.80 22.96 -11.60
N LYS A 86 5.59 23.32 -12.62
CA LYS A 86 6.63 22.47 -13.24
C LYS A 86 7.64 21.91 -12.24
N ALA A 87 7.93 22.64 -11.16
CA ALA A 87 8.84 22.19 -10.11
C ALA A 87 8.37 20.89 -9.41
N TYR A 88 7.07 20.62 -9.41
CA TYR A 88 6.48 19.47 -8.73
C TYR A 88 6.01 18.36 -9.67
N TYR A 89 6.28 18.45 -10.98
CA TYR A 89 5.82 17.43 -11.93
C TYR A 89 6.32 16.01 -11.59
N PRO A 90 7.60 15.80 -11.24
CA PRO A 90 8.08 14.45 -10.93
C PRO A 90 7.34 13.82 -9.73
N ILE A 91 7.10 14.60 -8.67
CA ILE A 91 6.38 14.10 -7.49
C ILE A 91 4.87 14.00 -7.73
N GLY A 92 4.32 14.83 -8.61
CA GLY A 92 2.94 14.74 -9.08
C GLY A 92 2.64 13.40 -9.77
N VAL A 93 3.57 12.90 -10.60
CA VAL A 93 3.47 11.55 -11.18
C VAL A 93 3.43 10.49 -10.08
N GLY A 94 4.32 10.60 -9.08
CA GLY A 94 4.33 9.70 -7.92
C GLY A 94 3.02 9.74 -7.12
N ALA A 95 2.45 10.92 -6.91
CA ALA A 95 1.17 11.10 -6.23
C ALA A 95 0.03 10.39 -6.99
N TRP A 96 -0.02 10.50 -8.32
CA TRP A 96 -1.02 9.81 -9.14
C TRP A 96 -0.84 8.29 -9.16
N LEU A 97 0.39 7.80 -9.31
CA LEU A 97 0.66 6.37 -9.21
C LEU A 97 0.23 5.82 -7.85
N GLY A 98 0.53 6.55 -6.76
CA GLY A 98 0.06 6.22 -5.42
C GLY A 98 -1.46 6.21 -5.30
N THR A 99 -2.15 7.22 -5.84
CA THR A 99 -3.63 7.30 -5.84
C THR A 99 -4.26 6.14 -6.59
N LEU A 100 -3.81 5.85 -7.81
CA LEU A 100 -4.32 4.75 -8.62
C LEU A 100 -4.12 3.41 -7.92
N MET A 101 -2.94 3.20 -7.33
CA MET A 101 -2.66 2.00 -6.57
C MET A 101 -3.49 1.90 -5.28
N LEU A 102 -3.71 3.00 -4.57
CA LEU A 102 -4.58 3.03 -3.39
C LEU A 102 -6.02 2.65 -3.76
N ILE A 103 -6.54 3.23 -4.85
CA ILE A 103 -7.87 2.89 -5.38
C ILE A 103 -7.92 1.41 -5.77
N ASN A 104 -6.92 0.90 -6.48
CA ASN A 104 -6.82 -0.51 -6.84
C ASN A 104 -6.86 -1.43 -5.60
N VAL A 105 -6.12 -1.08 -4.54
CA VAL A 105 -6.09 -1.85 -3.29
C VAL A 105 -7.47 -1.94 -2.63
N TRP A 106 -8.19 -0.82 -2.55
CA TRP A 106 -9.47 -0.76 -1.83
C TRP A 106 -10.68 -1.15 -2.67
N TRP A 107 -10.65 -0.89 -3.98
CA TRP A 107 -11.78 -1.09 -4.88
C TRP A 107 -11.72 -2.40 -5.68
N LEU A 108 -10.52 -2.89 -6.02
CA LEU A 108 -10.36 -4.12 -6.80
C LEU A 108 -9.84 -5.27 -5.94
N ILE A 109 -8.70 -5.09 -5.27
CA ILE A 109 -8.05 -6.16 -4.51
C ILE A 109 -8.91 -6.55 -3.32
N TRP A 110 -9.29 -5.61 -2.45
CA TRP A 110 -9.99 -5.93 -1.20
C TRP A 110 -11.35 -6.65 -1.42
N PRO A 111 -12.25 -6.20 -2.31
CA PRO A 111 -13.51 -6.90 -2.53
C PRO A 111 -13.31 -8.32 -3.08
N ASN A 112 -12.33 -8.52 -3.97
CA ASN A 112 -12.01 -9.85 -4.50
C ASN A 112 -11.40 -10.77 -3.43
N GLN A 113 -10.54 -10.23 -2.55
CA GLN A 113 -9.97 -11.01 -1.45
C GLN A 113 -11.00 -11.40 -0.40
N LYS A 114 -11.99 -10.55 -0.11
CA LYS A 114 -13.10 -10.92 0.78
C LYS A 114 -13.81 -12.18 0.29
N LYS A 115 -14.16 -12.25 -1.00
CA LYS A 115 -14.84 -13.40 -1.62
C LYS A 115 -14.02 -14.71 -1.55
N ILE A 116 -12.70 -14.61 -1.48
CA ILE A 116 -11.80 -15.78 -1.42
C ILE A 116 -11.63 -16.26 0.03
N LEU A 117 -11.71 -15.35 1.00
CA LEU A 117 -11.48 -15.63 2.42
C LEU A 117 -12.76 -15.93 3.21
N GLY A 118 -13.93 -15.67 2.62
CA GLY A 118 -15.25 -15.91 3.18
C GLY A 118 -16.34 -15.78 2.12
#